data_AF-A0A832T4B3-F1
#
_entry.id   AF-A0A832T4B3-F1
#
_cell.length_a   1.000
_cell.length_b   1.000
_cell.length_c   1.000
_cell.angle_alpha   90.00
_cell.angle_beta   90.00
_cell.angle_gamma   90.00
#
_symmetry.space_group_name_H-M   'P 1'
#
loop_
_entity.id
_entity.type
_entity.pdbx_description
1 polymer ?
#
loop_
_entity_poly.entity_id
_entity_poly.type
_entity_poly.pdbx_seq_one_letter_code
_entity_poly.pdbx_strand_id
1 'polypeptide(L)'
;MYIELFVVAGQNTDLENSLKKVVEDLRGQVQRPDKIRLATVKIRPDAVDQVLRLVAEPPDKVPPHYRSLVNMLKKYGISKFPAVVVDGVKVGEGSVQVEDVLRAVQERARAEFPELSTLELVPPKPVPSPVQPVAVEPAPPLEVRPVAPPEPPKPLTPPAVPPPPEVRPVEPPKPLIQPPPEVKPAEPPKPVMPIAPPPPPPPAPPPPISRPFTAVVRLVLGRPDNCSECAYYGQLTSRCFLFGFAVASPASPPCKQYVRGGG
;
A
#
# COMPACT_ATOMS: atom_id res chain seq x y z
N MET A 1 14.14 -4.32 7.90
CA MET A 1 14.34 -4.06 6.47
C MET A 1 13.33 -3.08 5.89
N TYR A 2 13.75 -1.82 5.75
CA TYR A 2 13.02 -0.75 5.08
C TYR A 2 13.71 -0.39 3.77
N ILE A 3 12.99 -0.51 2.65
CA ILE A 3 13.51 -0.30 1.30
C ILE A 3 12.84 0.94 0.72
N GLU A 4 13.63 1.93 0.33
CA GLU A 4 13.17 3.16 -0.30
C GLU A 4 13.67 3.21 -1.74
N LEU A 5 12.74 3.24 -2.69
CA LEU A 5 13.00 3.36 -4.12
C LEU A 5 12.65 4.78 -4.59
N PHE A 6 13.63 5.51 -5.10
CA PHE A 6 13.45 6.83 -5.70
C PHE A 6 13.52 6.69 -7.22
N VAL A 7 12.41 6.95 -7.91
CA VAL A 7 12.29 6.79 -9.36
C VAL A 7 11.58 7.96 -10.00
N VAL A 8 11.93 8.24 -11.25
CA VAL A 8 11.22 9.22 -12.09
C VAL A 8 9.95 8.57 -12.64
N ALA A 9 8.81 9.24 -12.50
CA ALA A 9 7.54 8.73 -12.96
C ALA A 9 7.58 8.46 -14.48
N GLY A 10 7.20 7.24 -14.88
CA GLY A 10 7.22 6.81 -16.28
C GLY A 10 8.58 6.29 -16.78
N GLN A 11 9.62 6.29 -15.93
CA GLN A 11 10.92 5.69 -16.24
C GLN A 11 11.23 4.53 -15.28
N ASN A 12 12.06 3.59 -15.73
CA ASN A 12 12.54 2.45 -14.92
C ASN A 12 11.40 1.64 -14.27
N THR A 13 10.31 1.43 -15.01
CA THR A 13 9.17 0.61 -14.58
C THR A 13 9.59 -0.84 -14.31
N ASP A 14 10.58 -1.34 -15.05
CA ASP A 14 11.11 -2.69 -14.88
C ASP A 14 11.79 -2.88 -13.53
N LEU A 15 12.54 -1.86 -13.07
CA LEU A 15 13.15 -1.85 -11.74
C LEU A 15 12.07 -1.81 -10.64
N GLU A 16 11.05 -0.95 -10.79
CA GLU A 16 9.95 -0.85 -9.82
C GLU A 16 9.20 -2.19 -9.69
N ASN A 17 8.85 -2.81 -10.82
CA ASN A 17 8.12 -4.07 -10.84
C ASN A 17 8.96 -5.23 -10.32
N SER A 18 10.22 -5.32 -10.74
CA SER A 18 11.14 -6.37 -10.28
C SER A 18 11.42 -6.25 -8.78
N LEU A 19 11.64 -5.04 -8.27
CA LEU A 19 11.84 -4.81 -6.83
C LEU A 19 10.60 -5.17 -6.02
N LYS A 20 9.39 -4.82 -6.49
CA LYS A 20 8.14 -5.26 -5.85
C LYS A 20 8.05 -6.78 -5.82
N LYS A 21 8.35 -7.46 -6.93
CA LYS A 21 8.31 -8.92 -7.00
C LYS A 21 9.28 -9.57 -6.01
N VAL A 22 10.51 -9.06 -5.93
CA VAL A 22 11.51 -9.57 -4.97
C VAL A 22 11.10 -9.30 -3.53
N VAL A 23 10.54 -8.13 -3.21
CA VAL A 23 10.06 -7.83 -1.87
C VAL A 23 8.88 -8.73 -1.47
N GLU A 24 7.95 -9.01 -2.38
CA GLU A 24 6.86 -9.95 -2.13
C GLU A 24 7.37 -11.40 -1.96
N ASP A 25 8.34 -11.83 -2.75
CA ASP A 25 8.98 -13.14 -2.59
C ASP A 25 9.70 -13.25 -1.24
N LEU A 26 10.46 -12.22 -0.85
CA LEU A 26 11.09 -12.14 0.48
C LEU A 26 10.04 -12.21 1.59
N ARG A 27 8.91 -11.49 1.46
CA ARG A 27 7.79 -11.56 2.42
C ARG A 27 7.19 -12.95 2.52
N GLY A 28 7.13 -13.70 1.42
CA GLY A 28 6.67 -15.09 1.41
C GLY A 28 7.62 -16.07 2.09
N GLN A 29 8.92 -15.76 2.11
CA GLN A 29 9.96 -16.63 2.67
C GLN A 29 10.29 -16.33 4.13
N VAL A 30 10.00 -15.13 4.64
CA VAL A 30 10.25 -14.77 6.05
C VAL A 30 9.04 -15.04 6.95
N GLN A 31 9.29 -15.50 8.19
CA GLN A 31 8.23 -15.66 9.20
C GLN A 31 7.52 -14.33 9.58
N ARG A 32 8.21 -13.19 9.41
CA ARG A 32 7.69 -11.85 9.77
C ARG A 32 7.71 -10.92 8.55
N PRO A 33 6.70 -11.02 7.66
CA PRO A 33 6.61 -10.19 6.46
C PRO A 33 6.42 -8.70 6.76
N ASP A 34 5.87 -8.38 7.93
CA ASP A 34 5.66 -7.02 8.45
C ASP A 34 6.97 -6.24 8.64
N LYS A 35 8.07 -6.94 8.87
CA LYS A 35 9.41 -6.34 9.01
C LYS A 35 10.02 -5.87 7.70
N ILE A 36 9.45 -6.28 6.55
CA ILE A 36 9.92 -5.89 5.22
C ILE A 36 8.96 -4.85 4.66
N ARG A 37 9.42 -3.61 4.50
CA ARG A 37 8.61 -2.51 3.97
C ARG A 37 9.27 -1.94 2.73
N LEU A 38 8.50 -1.77 1.67
CA LEU A 38 8.91 -1.08 0.45
C LEU A 38 8.14 0.24 0.34
N ALA A 39 8.87 1.34 0.20
CA ALA A 39 8.36 2.65 -0.11
C ALA A 39 8.88 3.08 -1.49
N THR A 40 7.97 3.52 -2.36
CA THR A 40 8.34 4.03 -3.69
C THR A 40 8.01 5.51 -3.75
N VAL A 41 9.04 6.32 -3.95
CA VAL A 41 8.95 7.77 -4.11
C VAL A 41 9.02 8.08 -5.60
N LYS A 42 7.87 8.42 -6.18
CA LYS A 42 7.75 8.80 -7.59
C LYS A 42 7.92 10.30 -7.73
N ILE A 43 8.95 10.69 -8.48
CA ILE A 43 9.28 12.08 -8.75
C ILE A 43 8.81 12.39 -10.16
N ARG A 44 8.08 13.49 -10.33
CA ARG A 44 7.65 13.86 -11.68
C ARG A 44 8.86 14.27 -12.52
N PRO A 45 8.92 13.93 -13.82
CA PRO A 45 10.06 14.24 -14.68
C PRO A 45 10.37 15.74 -14.75
N ASP A 46 9.35 16.61 -14.74
CA ASP A 46 9.51 18.08 -14.70
C ASP A 46 10.21 18.59 -13.43
N ALA A 47 10.04 17.87 -12.32
CA ALA A 47 10.55 18.27 -11.03
C ALA A 47 11.94 17.69 -10.72
N VAL A 48 12.47 16.77 -11.52
CA VAL A 48 13.74 16.07 -11.23
C VAL A 48 14.89 17.07 -11.13
N ASP A 49 15.11 17.87 -12.17
CA ASP A 49 16.17 18.88 -12.19
C ASP A 49 16.01 19.90 -11.08
N GLN A 50 14.76 20.30 -10.79
CA GLN A 50 14.45 21.22 -9.72
C GLN A 50 14.83 20.64 -8.35
N VAL A 51 14.44 19.39 -8.09
CA VAL A 51 14.74 18.69 -6.83
C VAL A 51 16.26 18.51 -6.67
N LEU A 52 16.97 18.10 -7.71
CA LEU A 52 18.43 17.94 -7.68
C LEU A 52 19.16 19.27 -7.41
N ARG A 53 18.69 20.38 -7.97
CA ARG A 53 19.22 21.72 -7.65
C ARG A 53 18.95 22.11 -6.20
N LEU A 54 17.75 21.83 -5.69
CA LEU A 54 17.37 22.12 -4.30
C LEU A 54 18.13 21.28 -3.27
N VAL A 55 18.68 20.12 -3.67
CA VAL A 55 19.59 19.32 -2.82
C VAL A 55 20.88 20.07 -2.50
N ALA A 56 21.33 21.02 -3.33
CA ALA A 56 22.49 21.85 -3.03
C ALA A 56 22.16 23.09 -2.16
N GLU A 57 20.90 23.55 -2.18
CA GLU A 57 20.47 24.75 -1.44
C GLU A 57 20.18 24.44 0.05
N PRO A 58 20.31 25.40 0.97
CA PRO A 58 19.95 25.23 2.38
C PRO A 58 18.44 24.97 2.57
N PRO A 59 18.03 24.27 3.65
CA PRO A 59 16.64 23.85 3.87
C PRO A 59 15.63 25.00 3.96
N ASP A 60 16.06 26.24 4.20
CA ASP A 60 15.22 27.43 4.27
C ASP A 60 14.76 27.94 2.90
N LYS A 61 15.53 27.64 1.84
CA LYS A 61 15.21 28.01 0.46
C LYS A 61 14.41 26.93 -0.28
N VAL A 62 14.25 25.76 0.33
CA VAL A 62 13.54 24.64 -0.29
C VAL A 62 12.03 24.81 -0.08
N PRO A 63 11.21 24.79 -1.15
CA PRO A 63 9.77 24.87 -1.03
C PRO A 63 9.21 23.79 -0.09
N PRO A 64 8.17 24.10 0.74
CA PRO A 64 7.67 23.17 1.77
C PRO A 64 7.28 21.79 1.23
N HIS A 65 6.73 21.73 0.02
CA HIS A 65 6.32 20.49 -0.64
C HIS A 65 7.49 19.60 -1.07
N TYR A 66 8.67 20.17 -1.33
CA TYR A 66 9.90 19.42 -1.65
C TYR A 66 10.80 19.21 -0.44
N ARG A 67 10.57 19.91 0.68
CA ARG A 67 11.46 19.90 1.85
C ARG A 67 11.72 18.49 2.39
N SER A 68 10.68 17.67 2.50
CA SER A 68 10.82 16.28 2.97
C SER A 68 11.66 15.43 2.00
N LEU A 69 11.35 15.51 0.71
CA LEU A 69 12.08 14.79 -0.34
C LEU A 69 13.56 15.19 -0.36
N VAL A 70 13.84 16.49 -0.40
CA VAL A 70 15.20 17.04 -0.43
C VAL A 70 15.99 16.65 0.83
N ASN A 71 15.36 16.66 2.01
CA ASN A 71 16.01 16.20 3.24
C ASN A 71 16.37 14.71 3.18
N MET A 72 15.50 13.85 2.62
CA MET A 72 15.80 12.43 2.42
C MET A 72 16.96 12.24 1.42
N LEU A 73 16.93 12.95 0.29
CA LEU A 73 18.00 12.86 -0.71
C LEU A 73 19.35 13.32 -0.15
N LYS A 74 19.37 14.39 0.65
CA LYS A 74 20.57 14.86 1.36
C LYS A 74 21.07 13.84 2.38
N LYS A 75 20.16 13.29 3.19
CA LYS A 75 20.48 12.29 4.23
C LYS A 75 21.15 11.06 3.62
N TYR A 76 20.66 10.59 2.47
CA TYR A 76 21.17 9.40 1.79
C TYR A 76 22.25 9.70 0.73
N GLY A 77 22.59 10.97 0.51
CA GLY A 77 23.56 11.38 -0.51
C GLY A 77 23.17 10.94 -1.92
N ILE A 78 21.89 11.09 -2.27
CA ILE A 78 21.36 10.75 -3.61
C ILE A 78 21.50 11.98 -4.51
N SER A 79 22.23 11.81 -5.61
CA SER A 79 22.52 12.86 -6.60
C SER A 79 21.94 12.56 -7.99
N LYS A 80 21.56 11.31 -8.27
CA LYS A 80 21.00 10.84 -9.53
C LYS A 80 19.86 9.85 -9.29
N PHE A 81 18.94 9.79 -10.25
CA PHE A 81 17.85 8.82 -10.26
C PHE A 81 18.02 7.85 -11.42
N PRO A 82 17.53 6.60 -11.29
CA PRO A 82 16.90 5.98 -10.12
C PRO A 82 17.89 5.72 -8.96
N ALA A 83 17.39 5.68 -7.72
CA ALA A 83 18.21 5.34 -6.55
C ALA A 83 17.47 4.40 -5.58
N VAL A 84 18.21 3.47 -4.97
CA VAL A 84 17.66 2.49 -4.01
C VAL A 84 18.43 2.56 -2.71
N VAL A 85 17.70 2.66 -1.61
CA VAL A 85 18.23 2.72 -0.25
C VAL A 85 17.58 1.58 0.55
N VAL A 86 18.39 0.83 1.29
CA VAL A 86 17.92 -0.24 2.17
C VAL A 86 18.44 0.04 3.58
N ASP A 87 17.54 0.14 4.55
CA ASP A 87 17.80 0.46 5.95
C ASP A 87 18.71 1.70 6.13
N GLY A 88 18.50 2.70 5.27
CA GLY A 88 19.24 3.96 5.29
C GLY A 88 20.60 3.94 4.59
N VAL A 89 21.02 2.80 4.03
CA VAL A 89 22.27 2.70 3.26
C VAL A 89 21.96 2.57 1.77
N LYS A 90 22.52 3.48 0.96
CA LYS A 90 22.40 3.51 -0.50
C LYS A 90 22.99 2.24 -1.13
N VAL A 91 22.19 1.55 -1.93
CA VAL A 91 22.53 0.30 -2.62
C VAL A 91 22.83 0.53 -4.09
N GLY A 92 22.16 1.50 -4.72
CA GLY A 92 22.33 1.79 -6.14
C GLY A 92 21.88 3.20 -6.51
N GLU A 93 22.49 3.78 -7.54
CA GLU A 93 22.23 5.14 -8.00
C GLU A 93 22.52 5.31 -9.50
N GLY A 94 21.61 5.99 -10.21
CA GLY A 94 21.76 6.34 -11.63
C GLY A 94 21.59 5.14 -12.55
N SER A 95 22.64 4.82 -13.33
CA SER A 95 22.65 3.71 -14.29
C SER A 95 22.92 2.37 -13.60
N VAL A 96 22.07 2.00 -12.66
CA VAL A 96 22.18 0.71 -11.97
C VAL A 96 21.41 -0.36 -12.72
N GLN A 97 22.07 -1.51 -12.93
CA GLN A 97 21.40 -2.68 -13.47
C GLN A 97 20.43 -3.24 -12.42
N VAL A 98 19.28 -3.69 -12.90
CA VAL A 98 18.20 -4.21 -12.04
C VAL A 98 18.72 -5.38 -11.22
N GLU A 99 19.48 -6.27 -11.85
CA GLU A 99 20.03 -7.50 -11.28
C GLU A 99 20.98 -7.22 -10.10
N ASP A 100 21.83 -6.20 -10.23
CA ASP A 100 22.80 -5.84 -9.19
C ASP A 100 22.10 -5.26 -7.96
N VAL A 101 21.07 -4.42 -8.19
CA VAL A 101 20.25 -3.87 -7.11
C VAL A 101 19.46 -4.96 -6.40
N LEU A 102 18.84 -5.87 -7.15
CA LEU A 102 18.08 -6.98 -6.59
C LEU A 102 18.98 -7.91 -5.77
N ARG A 103 20.18 -8.22 -6.28
CA ARG A 103 21.15 -9.04 -5.56
C ARG A 103 21.55 -8.41 -4.25
N ALA A 104 21.88 -7.12 -4.25
CA ALA A 104 22.28 -6.42 -3.04
C ALA A 104 21.13 -6.29 -2.01
N VAL A 105 19.88 -6.13 -2.48
CA VAL A 105 18.69 -6.21 -1.62
C VAL A 105 18.57 -7.61 -1.01
N GLN A 106 18.76 -8.66 -1.80
CA GLN A 106 18.65 -10.05 -1.34
C GLN A 106 19.77 -10.43 -0.36
N GLU A 107 21.00 -9.99 -0.60
CA GLU A 107 22.13 -10.19 0.31
C GLU A 107 21.88 -9.50 1.67
N ARG A 108 21.34 -8.27 1.66
CA ARG A 108 20.95 -7.59 2.90
C ARG A 108 19.77 -8.27 3.59
N ALA A 109 18.81 -8.76 2.83
CA ALA A 109 17.72 -9.55 3.39
C ALA A 109 18.25 -10.82 4.06
N ARG A 110 19.21 -11.53 3.44
CA ARG A 110 19.86 -12.70 4.05
C ARG A 110 20.63 -12.36 5.32
N ALA A 111 21.26 -11.19 5.37
CA ALA A 111 21.96 -10.70 6.57
C ALA A 111 20.98 -10.32 7.70
N GLU A 112 19.86 -9.66 7.38
CA GLU A 112 18.84 -9.28 8.38
C GLU A 112 17.96 -10.46 8.82
N PHE A 113 17.73 -11.42 7.93
CA PHE A 113 16.87 -12.59 8.13
C PHE A 113 17.69 -13.86 7.87
N PRO A 114 18.42 -14.38 8.87
CA PRO A 114 19.21 -15.61 8.73
C PRO A 114 18.36 -16.83 8.34
N GLU A 115 17.05 -16.78 8.58
CA GLU A 115 16.05 -17.75 8.12
C GLU A 115 16.07 -17.95 6.59
N LEU A 116 16.37 -16.89 5.83
CA LEU A 116 16.53 -16.93 4.36
C LEU A 116 17.84 -17.62 3.94
N SER A 117 18.82 -17.70 4.83
CA SER A 117 20.07 -18.43 4.61
C SER A 117 19.94 -19.91 4.99
N THR A 118 19.02 -20.26 5.89
CA THR A 118 18.84 -21.64 6.40
C THR A 118 17.85 -22.49 5.60
N LEU A 119 17.04 -21.90 4.72
CA LEU A 119 16.15 -22.67 3.84
C LEU A 119 16.88 -23.39 2.69
N GLU A 120 18.17 -23.12 2.50
CA GLU A 120 19.03 -23.86 1.59
C GLU A 120 19.96 -24.81 2.37
N LEU A 121 19.43 -25.70 3.23
CA LEU A 121 20.17 -26.85 3.78
C LEU A 121 19.23 -27.87 4.49
N VAL A 122 18.19 -28.32 3.79
CA VAL A 122 17.78 -29.72 3.96
C VAL A 122 17.89 -30.36 2.58
N PRO A 123 18.99 -31.07 2.28
CA PRO A 123 18.98 -32.01 1.17
C PRO A 123 17.74 -32.89 1.36
N PRO A 124 16.87 -33.08 0.35
CA PRO A 124 15.83 -34.09 0.46
C PRO A 124 16.54 -35.38 0.83
N LYS A 125 16.25 -35.87 2.03
CA LYS A 125 16.79 -37.13 2.54
C LYS A 125 16.61 -38.16 1.42
N PRO A 126 17.69 -38.81 0.95
CA PRO A 126 17.58 -39.74 -0.16
C PRO A 126 16.58 -40.81 0.24
N VAL A 127 15.44 -40.81 -0.43
CA VAL A 127 14.45 -41.88 -0.30
C VAL A 127 15.17 -43.12 -0.82
N PRO A 128 15.33 -44.18 0.00
CA PRO A 128 16.01 -45.38 -0.47
C PRO A 128 15.21 -45.98 -1.62
N SER A 129 15.89 -46.20 -2.73
CA SER A 129 15.36 -46.82 -3.94
C SER A 129 14.72 -48.18 -3.63
N PRO A 130 13.50 -48.47 -4.11
CA PRO A 130 13.05 -49.84 -4.23
C PRO A 130 13.78 -50.48 -5.41
N VAL A 131 14.52 -51.52 -5.08
CA VAL A 131 15.22 -52.45 -5.96
C VAL A 131 14.24 -53.00 -7.02
N GLN A 132 14.63 -52.91 -8.30
CA GLN A 132 13.96 -53.66 -9.38
C GLN A 132 14.10 -55.16 -9.15
N PRO A 133 13.11 -55.96 -9.54
CA PRO A 133 13.46 -57.14 -10.33
C PRO A 133 12.82 -57.11 -11.72
N VAL A 134 13.60 -57.64 -12.64
CA VAL A 134 13.43 -57.75 -14.08
C VAL A 134 12.54 -58.96 -14.45
N ALA A 135 12.02 -58.93 -15.68
CA ALA A 135 11.42 -60.04 -16.47
C ALA A 135 9.92 -60.31 -16.19
N VAL A 136 9.01 -60.51 -17.17
CA VAL A 136 9.06 -61.34 -18.39
C VAL A 136 7.94 -60.90 -19.38
N GLU A 137 8.30 -60.82 -20.67
CA GLU A 137 7.55 -61.04 -21.94
C GLU A 137 6.15 -60.46 -22.31
N PRO A 138 5.85 -60.39 -23.64
CA PRO A 138 4.85 -59.49 -24.24
C PRO A 138 3.56 -60.21 -24.71
N ALA A 139 2.47 -59.45 -24.89
CA ALA A 139 1.27 -59.89 -25.61
C ALA A 139 0.45 -58.65 -26.10
N PRO A 140 -0.53 -58.77 -27.01
CA PRO A 140 -0.49 -58.21 -28.37
C PRO A 140 -1.39 -56.96 -28.57
N PRO A 141 -1.43 -56.37 -29.78
CA PRO A 141 -2.09 -55.10 -30.05
C PRO A 141 -3.61 -55.26 -30.22
N LEU A 142 -4.40 -54.40 -29.56
CA LEU A 142 -5.84 -54.29 -29.80
C LEU A 142 -6.21 -52.85 -30.21
N GLU A 143 -6.49 -52.74 -31.51
CA GLU A 143 -7.52 -51.96 -32.16
C GLU A 143 -7.75 -50.50 -31.71
N VAL A 144 -7.24 -49.61 -32.56
CA VAL A 144 -7.64 -48.21 -32.69
C VAL A 144 -9.15 -48.16 -32.99
N ARG A 145 -9.95 -47.80 -31.99
CA ARG A 145 -11.30 -47.26 -32.24
C ARG A 145 -11.18 -45.74 -32.43
N PRO A 146 -11.64 -45.17 -33.56
CA PRO A 146 -11.64 -43.73 -33.76
C PRO A 146 -12.74 -43.12 -32.88
N VAL A 147 -12.36 -42.38 -31.84
CA VAL A 147 -13.27 -41.50 -31.11
C VAL A 147 -13.08 -40.09 -31.64
N ALA A 148 -14.19 -39.45 -31.94
CA ALA A 148 -14.32 -38.25 -32.75
C ALA A 148 -13.44 -37.06 -32.31
N PRO A 149 -13.10 -36.15 -33.25
CA PRO A 149 -12.44 -34.89 -32.92
C PRO A 149 -13.28 -34.05 -31.94
N PRO A 150 -12.69 -33.42 -30.92
CA PRO A 150 -13.38 -32.41 -30.13
C PRO A 150 -13.72 -31.19 -30.99
N GLU A 151 -14.95 -30.70 -30.86
CA GLU A 151 -15.45 -29.52 -31.57
C GLU A 151 -14.61 -28.26 -31.25
N PRO A 152 -14.43 -27.33 -32.22
CA PRO A 152 -13.75 -26.07 -31.96
C PRO A 152 -14.57 -25.17 -31.01
N PRO A 153 -13.92 -24.45 -30.09
CA PRO A 153 -14.61 -23.52 -29.21
C PRO A 153 -15.25 -22.39 -30.00
N LYS A 154 -16.53 -22.10 -29.70
CA LYS A 154 -17.28 -20.97 -30.25
C LYS A 154 -16.56 -19.64 -29.92
N PRO A 155 -16.48 -18.68 -30.85
CA PRO A 155 -16.00 -17.35 -30.56
C PRO A 155 -16.94 -16.67 -29.55
N LEU A 156 -16.39 -16.27 -28.40
CA LEU A 156 -17.06 -15.34 -27.50
C LEU A 156 -17.11 -13.98 -28.19
N THR A 157 -18.31 -13.52 -28.53
CA THR A 157 -18.56 -12.15 -28.95
C THR A 157 -18.09 -11.18 -27.86
N PRO A 158 -17.33 -10.12 -28.20
CA PRO A 158 -17.00 -9.07 -27.25
C PRO A 158 -18.28 -8.36 -26.78
N PRO A 159 -18.47 -8.14 -25.47
CA PRO A 159 -19.51 -7.21 -25.02
C PRO A 159 -19.20 -5.79 -25.54
N ALA A 160 -20.25 -5.11 -25.98
CA ALA A 160 -20.19 -3.77 -26.54
C ALA A 160 -19.52 -2.78 -25.59
N VAL A 161 -18.57 -2.02 -26.12
CA VAL A 161 -17.94 -0.88 -25.45
C VAL A 161 -19.02 0.20 -25.23
N PRO A 162 -19.30 0.64 -23.99
CA PRO A 162 -20.15 1.80 -23.77
C PRO A 162 -19.44 3.07 -24.30
N PRO A 163 -20.18 4.02 -24.89
CA PRO A 163 -19.59 5.24 -25.40
C PRO A 163 -18.94 6.07 -24.28
N PRO A 164 -17.85 6.79 -24.57
CA PRO A 164 -17.23 7.69 -23.60
C PRO A 164 -18.22 8.82 -23.21
N PRO A 165 -18.35 9.16 -21.92
CA PRO A 165 -19.16 10.30 -21.51
C PRO A 165 -18.59 11.60 -22.08
N GLU A 166 -19.46 12.40 -22.69
CA GLU A 166 -19.22 13.75 -23.16
C GLU A 166 -18.55 14.60 -22.06
N VAL A 167 -17.38 15.14 -22.39
CA VAL A 167 -16.69 16.15 -21.61
C VAL A 167 -17.50 17.43 -21.69
N ARG A 168 -18.32 17.71 -20.67
CA ARG A 168 -18.83 19.07 -20.46
C ARG A 168 -17.70 19.91 -19.86
N PRO A 169 -17.32 21.05 -20.45
CA PRO A 169 -16.42 22.00 -19.82
C PRO A 169 -17.06 22.50 -18.52
N VAL A 170 -16.50 22.09 -17.38
CA VAL A 170 -16.84 22.70 -16.10
C VAL A 170 -16.07 24.00 -16.03
N GLU A 171 -16.79 25.12 -16.04
CA GLU A 171 -16.26 26.45 -15.78
C GLU A 171 -15.41 26.47 -14.49
N PRO A 172 -14.32 27.24 -14.46
CA PRO A 172 -13.47 27.35 -13.28
C PRO A 172 -14.26 27.99 -12.12
N PRO A 173 -14.27 27.40 -10.91
CA PRO A 173 -14.85 28.05 -9.75
C PRO A 173 -14.05 29.33 -9.44
N LYS A 174 -14.76 30.46 -9.40
CA LYS A 174 -14.25 31.75 -8.92
C LYS A 174 -13.63 31.59 -7.53
N PRO A 175 -12.47 32.21 -7.24
CA PRO A 175 -11.90 32.25 -5.90
C PRO A 175 -12.86 32.99 -4.96
N LEU A 176 -13.43 32.28 -3.99
CA LEU A 176 -13.99 32.91 -2.80
C LEU A 176 -12.81 33.48 -2.01
N ILE A 177 -12.59 34.78 -2.19
CA ILE A 177 -11.78 35.62 -1.32
C ILE A 177 -12.38 35.49 0.09
N GLN A 178 -11.77 34.67 0.93
CA GLN A 178 -11.98 34.78 2.37
C GLN A 178 -11.19 36.00 2.83
N PRO A 179 -11.84 37.02 3.43
CA PRO A 179 -11.10 38.11 4.07
C PRO A 179 -10.28 37.58 5.25
N PRO A 180 -9.11 38.20 5.56
CA PRO A 180 -8.25 37.78 6.66
C PRO A 180 -8.98 37.82 8.01
N PRO A 181 -8.73 36.87 8.94
CA PRO A 181 -9.20 37.03 10.31
C PRO A 181 -8.56 38.28 10.93
N GLU A 182 -9.43 39.16 11.41
CA GLU A 182 -9.14 40.41 12.07
C GLU A 182 -8.27 40.17 13.32
N VAL A 183 -7.07 40.76 13.32
CA VAL A 183 -6.15 40.77 14.45
C VAL A 183 -6.75 41.68 15.52
N LYS A 184 -7.29 41.10 16.61
CA LYS A 184 -7.65 41.88 17.80
C LYS A 184 -6.39 42.24 18.62
N PRO A 185 -6.20 43.52 19.00
CA PRO A 185 -5.04 44.00 19.75
C PRO A 185 -4.89 43.40 21.14
N ALA A 186 -3.62 43.33 21.57
CA ALA A 186 -3.13 42.82 22.85
C ALA A 186 -3.73 43.54 24.08
N GLU A 187 -4.10 42.75 25.09
CA GLU A 187 -4.30 43.22 26.46
C GLU A 187 -3.04 42.98 27.31
N PRO A 188 -2.74 43.86 28.29
CA PRO A 188 -1.50 43.86 29.06
C PRO A 188 -1.44 42.74 30.13
N PRO A 189 -0.24 42.30 30.54
CA PRO A 189 -0.08 41.21 31.50
C PRO A 189 -0.37 41.68 32.93
N LYS A 190 -1.23 40.94 33.65
CA LYS A 190 -1.42 41.09 35.10
C LYS A 190 -0.49 40.14 35.89
N PRO A 191 -0.11 40.51 37.12
CA PRO A 191 0.99 39.88 37.85
C PRO A 191 0.65 38.49 38.42
N VAL A 192 1.68 37.63 38.45
CA VAL A 192 1.69 36.27 38.98
C VAL A 192 1.56 36.28 40.51
N MET A 193 0.61 35.50 41.06
CA MET A 193 0.59 35.08 42.47
C MET A 193 0.91 33.59 42.60
N PRO A 194 1.42 33.13 43.77
CA PRO A 194 2.09 31.84 43.91
C PRO A 194 1.15 30.63 43.84
N ILE A 195 1.65 29.60 43.16
CA ILE A 195 1.03 28.30 42.91
C ILE A 195 0.90 27.50 44.22
N ALA A 196 -0.32 27.12 44.58
CA ALA A 196 -0.56 26.02 45.51
C ALA A 196 -0.26 24.68 44.81
N PRO A 197 0.31 23.68 45.50
CA PRO A 197 0.62 22.38 44.89
C PRO A 197 -0.66 21.66 44.45
N PRO A 198 -0.68 21.03 43.26
CA PRO A 198 -1.83 20.28 42.77
C PRO A 198 -2.06 18.99 43.57
N PRO A 199 -3.32 18.54 43.73
CA PRO A 199 -3.63 17.26 44.36
C PRO A 199 -3.14 16.07 43.51
N PRO A 200 -2.90 14.89 44.10
CA PRO A 200 -2.45 13.71 43.38
C PRO A 200 -3.52 13.20 42.39
N PRO A 201 -3.10 12.64 41.23
CA PRO A 201 -4.01 12.11 40.23
C PRO A 201 -4.72 10.83 40.72
N PRO A 202 -5.97 10.57 40.26
CA PRO A 202 -6.69 9.35 40.58
C PRO A 202 -6.04 8.11 39.93
N PRO A 203 -6.24 6.90 40.50
CA PRO A 203 -5.71 5.66 39.96
C PRO A 203 -6.30 5.34 38.58
N ALA A 204 -5.46 4.73 37.73
CA ALA A 204 -5.78 4.41 36.35
C ALA A 204 -6.96 3.40 36.23
N PRO A 205 -7.83 3.54 35.21
CA PRO A 205 -8.87 2.56 34.95
C PRO A 205 -8.26 1.21 34.48
N PRO A 206 -8.90 0.08 34.79
CA PRO A 206 -8.44 -1.24 34.37
C PRO A 206 -8.42 -1.38 32.84
N PRO A 207 -7.53 -2.23 32.28
CA PRO A 207 -7.44 -2.43 30.84
C PRO A 207 -8.72 -3.05 30.28
N PRO A 208 -9.17 -2.65 29.08
CA PRO A 208 -10.34 -3.24 28.44
C PRO A 208 -10.07 -4.69 28.06
N ILE A 209 -10.97 -5.58 28.48
CA ILE A 209 -10.97 -7.00 28.12
C ILE A 209 -11.23 -7.10 26.61
N SER A 210 -10.19 -7.43 25.85
CA SER A 210 -10.28 -7.74 24.42
C SER A 210 -11.02 -9.04 24.21
N ARG A 211 -12.34 -8.96 23.94
CA ARG A 211 -13.12 -10.09 23.41
C ARG A 211 -12.93 -10.14 21.90
N PRO A 212 -12.67 -11.32 21.29
CA PRO A 212 -12.66 -11.45 19.85
C PRO A 212 -14.10 -11.29 19.34
N PHE A 213 -14.39 -10.16 18.68
CA PHE A 213 -15.59 -10.01 17.87
C PHE A 213 -15.31 -10.57 16.48
N THR A 214 -15.90 -11.72 16.18
CA THR A 214 -16.05 -12.21 14.81
C THR A 214 -17.04 -11.28 14.09
N ALA A 215 -16.51 -10.34 13.31
CA ALA A 215 -17.32 -9.50 12.43
C ALA A 215 -17.82 -10.34 11.25
N VAL A 216 -19.02 -10.90 11.38
CA VAL A 216 -19.73 -11.56 10.29
C VAL A 216 -20.30 -10.45 9.40
N VAL A 217 -19.54 -10.03 8.39
CA VAL A 217 -20.04 -9.06 7.40
C VAL A 217 -20.91 -9.81 6.39
N ARG A 218 -22.23 -9.78 6.60
CA ARG A 218 -23.20 -10.16 5.57
C ARG A 218 -23.24 -9.06 4.52
N LEU A 219 -22.70 -9.32 3.32
CA LEU A 219 -22.90 -8.43 2.17
C LEU A 219 -24.34 -8.56 1.68
N VAL A 220 -25.20 -7.63 2.08
CA VAL A 220 -26.52 -7.45 1.46
C VAL A 220 -26.32 -6.54 0.25
N LEU A 221 -26.40 -7.12 -0.95
CA LEU A 221 -26.45 -6.37 -2.22
C LEU A 221 -27.84 -5.73 -2.36
N GLY A 222 -28.03 -4.56 -1.75
CA GLY A 222 -29.30 -3.83 -1.76
C GLY A 222 -29.27 -2.55 -0.92
N ARG A 223 -30.40 -1.84 -0.82
CA ARG A 223 -30.58 -0.75 0.15
C ARG A 223 -30.97 -1.37 1.49
N PRO A 224 -30.08 -1.36 2.50
CA PRO A 224 -30.38 -1.99 3.78
C PRO A 224 -31.45 -1.17 4.52
N ASP A 225 -32.39 -1.83 5.18
CA ASP A 225 -33.38 -1.18 6.04
C ASP A 225 -32.80 -0.73 7.38
N ASN A 226 -31.64 -1.29 7.75
CA ASN A 226 -30.89 -0.95 8.94
C ASN A 226 -29.41 -0.73 8.60
N CYS A 227 -28.80 0.36 9.07
CA CYS A 227 -27.38 0.62 8.86
C CYS A 227 -26.50 -0.54 9.37
N SER A 228 -26.92 -1.29 10.40
CA SER A 228 -26.14 -2.44 10.89
C SER A 228 -25.95 -3.57 9.88
N GLU A 229 -26.80 -3.64 8.85
CA GLU A 229 -26.71 -4.62 7.78
C GLU A 229 -25.91 -4.09 6.57
N CYS A 230 -25.51 -2.81 6.62
CA CYS A 230 -24.73 -2.18 5.59
C CYS A 230 -23.24 -2.48 5.77
N ALA A 231 -22.59 -3.02 4.72
CA ALA A 231 -21.13 -3.21 4.71
C ALA A 231 -20.34 -1.91 4.94
N TYR A 232 -20.96 -0.75 4.66
CA TYR A 232 -20.33 0.56 4.83
C TYR A 232 -20.63 1.21 6.18
N TYR A 233 -21.31 0.55 7.12
CA TYR A 233 -21.56 1.11 8.45
C TYR A 233 -20.59 0.54 9.48
N GLY A 234 -19.79 1.42 10.08
CA GLY A 234 -18.94 1.06 11.20
C GLY A 234 -19.72 1.07 12.50
N GLN A 235 -20.16 -0.10 12.97
CA GLN A 235 -20.94 -0.27 14.19
C GLN A 235 -20.25 0.27 15.45
N LEU A 236 -18.91 0.22 15.50
CA LEU A 236 -18.10 0.77 16.60
C LEU A 236 -17.99 2.30 16.54
N THR A 237 -18.01 2.86 15.34
CA THR A 237 -17.80 4.28 15.10
C THR A 237 -19.10 5.06 14.91
N SER A 238 -20.24 4.37 14.79
CA SER A 238 -21.53 4.91 14.37
C SER A 238 -21.42 5.80 13.11
N ARG A 239 -20.57 5.42 12.16
CA ARG A 239 -20.28 6.20 10.95
C ARG A 239 -20.54 5.39 9.70
N CYS A 240 -21.04 6.08 8.67
CA CYS A 240 -21.11 5.52 7.33
C CYS A 240 -19.81 5.82 6.58
N PHE A 241 -19.05 4.79 6.23
CA PHE A 241 -17.81 4.91 5.46
C PHE A 241 -18.05 5.32 4.00
N LEU A 242 -19.25 5.06 3.46
CA LEU A 242 -19.60 5.47 2.10
C LEU A 242 -19.77 6.99 1.99
N PHE A 243 -20.42 7.62 2.98
CA PHE A 243 -20.74 9.05 2.95
C PHE A 243 -19.93 9.89 3.95
N GLY A 244 -19.12 9.26 4.79
CA GLY A 244 -18.24 9.93 5.75
C GLY A 244 -18.92 10.56 6.97
N PHE A 245 -20.25 10.53 7.09
CA PHE A 245 -20.98 11.13 8.22
C PHE A 245 -21.30 10.15 9.35
N ALA A 246 -21.56 10.69 10.55
CA ALA A 246 -22.07 9.93 11.69
C ALA A 246 -23.57 9.64 11.50
N VAL A 247 -23.97 8.39 11.71
CA VAL A 247 -25.37 7.96 11.64
C VAL A 247 -25.99 8.14 13.02
N ALA A 248 -26.95 9.07 13.13
CA ALA A 248 -27.66 9.33 14.39
C ALA A 248 -28.55 8.15 14.82
N SER A 249 -29.18 7.47 13.86
CA SER A 249 -30.10 6.37 14.09
C SER A 249 -29.83 5.21 13.12
N PRO A 250 -29.18 4.12 13.56
CA PRO A 250 -28.89 2.99 12.67
C PRO A 250 -30.17 2.31 12.14
N ALA A 251 -31.26 2.31 12.93
CA ALA A 251 -32.56 1.77 12.54
C ALA A 251 -33.28 2.55 11.43
N SER A 252 -32.80 3.75 11.07
CA SER A 252 -33.37 4.57 10.00
C SER A 252 -32.25 5.17 9.13
N PRO A 253 -31.77 4.41 8.13
CA PRO A 253 -30.63 4.82 7.33
C PRO A 253 -30.91 6.12 6.55
N PRO A 254 -30.07 7.17 6.70
CA PRO A 254 -30.25 8.43 6.00
C PRO A 254 -30.13 8.30 4.48
N CYS A 255 -29.41 7.28 3.99
CA CYS A 255 -29.33 6.98 2.55
C CYS A 255 -30.69 6.59 1.92
N LYS A 256 -31.71 6.27 2.72
CA LYS A 256 -33.10 6.06 2.25
C LYS A 256 -33.86 7.37 2.06
N GLN A 257 -33.51 8.43 2.79
CA GLN A 257 -34.20 9.72 2.76
C GLN A 257 -33.67 10.68 1.68
N TYR A 258 -32.37 10.64 1.37
CA TYR A 258 -31.76 11.56 0.40
C TYR A 258 -32.26 11.42 -1.06
N VAL A 259 -33.04 10.39 -1.39
CA VAL A 259 -33.63 10.22 -2.74
C VAL A 259 -35.01 10.89 -2.87
N ARG A 260 -35.66 11.29 -1.77
CA ARG A 260 -36.99 11.93 -1.85
C ARG A 260 -36.96 13.46 -2.00
N GLY A 261 -35.78 14.07 -2.05
CA GLY A 261 -35.58 15.52 -2.11
C GLY A 261 -34.98 16.05 -3.41
N GLY A 262 -35.03 15.29 -4.50
CA GLY A 262 -34.66 15.76 -5.84
C GLY A 262 -35.90 15.84 -6.72
N GLY A 263 -36.65 16.93 -6.56
CA GLY A 263 -37.64 17.41 -7.53
C GLY A 263 -37.01 18.49 -8.40
#